data_AF-A0AA95K541-F1
#
_entry.id   AF-A0AA95K541-F1
#
_cell.length_a   1.000
_cell.length_b   1.000
_cell.length_c   1.000
_cell.angle_alpha   90.00
_cell.angle_beta   90.00
_cell.angle_gamma   90.00
#
_symmetry.space_group_name_H-M   'P 1'
#
loop_
_entity.id
_entity.type
_entity.pdbx_description
1 polymer ?
#
loop_
_entity_poly.entity_id
_entity_poly.type
_entity_poly.pdbx_seq_one_letter_code
_entity_poly.pdbx_strand_id
1 'polypeptide(L)'
;MFFKNIQALRGIAALIVFFSHLLCTKNELSSPWIFRTVSIICPAGVDIFFVLSGFIVTLSAINSSSNFMDIKSSLMFFLRRVMRIYPAYLIILFLTFFISPPVWLSPDWLPHYPVYRLATLTTSINYKVMVAWTLAFEMFFYLVLSIIIFFGKKKFSVILFSWVFIEIILISYFNSVDKSYAEWVPLNPQIIQFCTGSLMALFIKSITYQYGRTILFSGFFIFIIMCYVNMNLGSWNAWNRTLTLTLPSAMIVYGAIATDLGKSFSFGKQFIWLGNISFSMYLWHQLTFQTMLYLFEKYNLMGINNIVILTVWASIAILIGFLSFNLIEKQVNNLMKNKVKIISSLKIA
;
A
#
# COMPACT_ATOMS: atom_id res chain seq x y z
N MET A 1 -12.76 0.12 -16.18
CA MET A 1 -13.02 -1.25 -15.68
C MET A 1 -12.94 -1.21 -14.15
N PHE A 2 -13.96 -1.67 -13.44
CA PHE A 2 -13.96 -1.72 -11.97
C PHE A 2 -13.88 -3.18 -11.54
N PHE A 3 -12.87 -3.52 -10.76
CA PHE A 3 -12.60 -4.87 -10.29
C PHE A 3 -13.01 -4.98 -8.82
N LYS A 4 -14.09 -5.74 -8.55
CA LYS A 4 -14.63 -5.90 -7.18
C LYS A 4 -13.66 -6.69 -6.32
N ASN A 5 -13.05 -7.73 -6.86
CA ASN A 5 -12.12 -8.59 -6.12
C ASN A 5 -10.81 -7.88 -5.84
N ILE A 6 -10.35 -7.00 -6.74
CA ILE A 6 -9.21 -6.13 -6.48
C ILE A 6 -9.51 -5.16 -5.34
N GLN A 7 -10.72 -4.60 -5.31
CA GLN A 7 -11.14 -3.73 -4.21
C GLN A 7 -11.19 -4.49 -2.89
N ALA A 8 -11.77 -5.69 -2.87
CA ALA A 8 -11.77 -6.55 -1.69
C ALA A 8 -10.35 -6.92 -1.24
N LEU A 9 -9.45 -7.23 -2.17
CA LEU A 9 -8.08 -7.63 -1.85
C LEU A 9 -7.27 -6.49 -1.24
N ARG A 10 -7.51 -5.23 -1.64
CA ARG A 10 -6.96 -4.05 -0.92
C ARG A 10 -7.39 -4.00 0.53
N GLY A 11 -8.65 -4.34 0.82
CA GLY A 11 -9.16 -4.40 2.19
C GLY A 11 -8.52 -5.54 2.99
N ILE A 12 -8.40 -6.72 2.38
CA ILE A 12 -7.74 -7.89 2.98
C ILE A 12 -6.28 -7.58 3.29
N ALA A 13 -5.53 -7.02 2.33
CA ALA A 13 -4.14 -6.62 2.53
C ALA A 13 -3.98 -5.59 3.66
N ALA A 14 -4.89 -4.60 3.76
CA ALA A 14 -4.88 -3.64 4.88
C ALA A 14 -5.10 -4.33 6.21
N LEU A 15 -6.08 -5.23 6.28
CA LEU A 15 -6.38 -5.96 7.51
C LEU A 15 -5.23 -6.86 7.95
N ILE A 16 -4.56 -7.54 7.01
CA ILE A 16 -3.40 -8.37 7.30
C ILE A 16 -2.33 -7.51 8.01
N VAL A 17 -1.99 -6.33 7.48
CA VAL A 17 -1.01 -5.42 8.13
C VAL A 17 -1.54 -4.81 9.43
N PHE A 18 -2.82 -4.48 9.47
CA PHE A 18 -3.51 -3.91 10.65
C PHE A 18 -3.40 -4.84 11.85
N PHE A 19 -3.69 -6.13 11.68
CA PHE A 19 -3.59 -7.11 12.77
C PHE A 19 -2.15 -7.34 13.21
N SER A 20 -1.17 -7.22 12.30
CA SER A 20 0.25 -7.21 12.68
C SER A 20 0.53 -6.13 13.71
N HIS A 21 0.15 -4.89 13.42
CA HIS A 21 0.45 -3.76 14.31
C HIS A 21 -0.40 -3.80 15.57
N LEU A 22 -1.66 -4.24 15.49
CA LEU A 22 -2.53 -4.36 16.66
C LEU A 22 -1.92 -5.29 17.72
N LEU A 23 -1.50 -6.48 17.31
CA LEU A 23 -0.98 -7.50 18.23
C LEU A 23 0.47 -7.25 18.64
N CYS A 24 1.25 -6.56 17.81
CA CYS A 24 2.61 -6.12 18.16
C CYS A 24 2.64 -4.79 18.92
N THR A 25 1.51 -4.14 19.19
CA THR A 25 1.48 -2.90 19.99
C THR A 25 1.90 -3.18 21.44
N LYS A 26 1.44 -4.29 22.02
CA LYS A 26 1.90 -4.77 23.33
C LYS A 26 1.81 -6.30 23.36
N ASN A 27 2.97 -6.96 23.35
CA ASN A 27 3.08 -8.41 23.14
C ASN A 27 2.26 -9.22 24.17
N GLU A 28 2.18 -8.73 25.41
CA GLU A 28 1.44 -9.36 26.53
C GLU A 28 -0.07 -9.44 26.32
N LEU A 29 -0.64 -8.64 25.40
CA LEU A 29 -2.07 -8.66 25.11
C LEU A 29 -2.49 -9.89 24.28
N SER A 30 -1.55 -10.67 23.77
CA SER A 30 -1.84 -11.83 22.92
C SER A 30 -1.11 -13.09 23.41
N SER A 31 -1.70 -14.26 23.15
CA SER A 31 -1.02 -15.54 23.41
C SER A 31 0.27 -15.63 22.58
N PRO A 32 1.38 -16.18 23.13
CA PRO A 32 2.64 -16.33 22.41
C PRO A 32 2.51 -17.01 21.04
N TRP A 33 1.61 -18.00 20.92
CA TRP A 33 1.33 -18.70 19.66
C TRP A 33 0.66 -17.81 18.61
N ILE A 34 -0.28 -16.97 19.04
CA ILE A 34 -0.97 -16.01 18.17
C ILE A 34 0.02 -14.94 17.72
N PHE A 35 0.77 -14.37 18.67
CA PHE A 35 1.79 -13.38 18.41
C PHE A 35 2.81 -13.87 17.37
N ARG A 36 3.33 -15.09 17.55
CA ARG A 36 4.30 -15.69 16.62
C ARG A 36 3.72 -15.85 15.23
N THR A 37 2.52 -16.43 15.12
CA THR A 37 1.86 -16.65 13.82
C THR A 37 1.61 -15.35 13.07
N VAL A 38 1.09 -14.34 13.78
CA VAL A 38 0.80 -13.03 13.22
C VAL A 38 2.08 -12.32 12.81
N SER A 39 3.14 -12.37 13.63
CA SER A 39 4.44 -11.76 13.29
C SER A 39 5.09 -12.38 12.05
N ILE A 40 4.76 -13.64 11.72
CA ILE A 40 5.24 -14.35 10.53
C ILE A 40 4.42 -13.99 9.28
N ILE A 41 3.11 -13.86 9.38
CA ILE A 41 2.23 -13.74 8.20
C ILE A 41 1.81 -12.29 7.95
N CYS A 42 1.43 -11.57 9.00
CA CYS A 42 0.73 -10.30 8.89
C CYS A 42 1.58 -9.12 8.37
N PRO A 43 2.91 -9.06 8.57
CA PRO A 43 3.71 -8.05 7.89
C PRO A 43 3.75 -8.21 6.37
N ALA A 44 3.48 -9.40 5.81
CA ALA A 44 3.51 -9.66 4.36
C ALA A 44 2.34 -9.02 3.59
N GLY A 45 1.32 -8.49 4.28
CA GLY A 45 0.19 -7.85 3.61
C GLY A 45 0.60 -6.67 2.72
N VAL A 46 1.72 -6.00 3.02
CA VAL A 46 2.27 -4.93 2.18
C VAL A 46 2.77 -5.42 0.82
N ASP A 47 3.20 -6.68 0.69
CA ASP A 47 3.69 -7.20 -0.60
C ASP A 47 2.53 -7.41 -1.59
N ILE A 48 1.37 -7.84 -1.08
CA ILE A 48 0.11 -7.84 -1.85
C ILE A 48 -0.25 -6.41 -2.26
N PHE A 49 -0.08 -5.43 -1.36
CA PHE A 49 -0.34 -4.02 -1.67
C PHE A 49 0.57 -3.47 -2.77
N PHE A 50 1.85 -3.81 -2.78
CA PHE A 50 2.79 -3.31 -3.77
C PHE A 50 2.47 -3.86 -5.17
N VAL A 51 2.17 -5.15 -5.29
CA VAL A 51 1.70 -5.72 -6.56
C VAL A 51 0.36 -5.10 -6.99
N LEU A 52 -0.60 -4.95 -6.05
CA LEU A 52 -1.88 -4.29 -6.34
C LEU A 52 -1.73 -2.85 -6.82
N SER A 53 -0.84 -2.10 -6.17
CA SER A 53 -0.60 -0.69 -6.50
C SER A 53 0.03 -0.55 -7.87
N GLY A 54 1.04 -1.38 -8.18
CA GLY A 54 1.61 -1.49 -9.52
C GLY A 54 0.55 -1.74 -10.58
N PHE A 55 -0.37 -2.69 -10.33
CA PHE A 55 -1.47 -3.00 -11.25
C PHE A 55 -2.46 -1.84 -11.43
N ILE A 56 -3.05 -1.34 -10.34
CA ILE A 56 -4.12 -0.34 -10.39
C ILE A 56 -3.64 0.98 -10.99
N VAL A 57 -2.43 1.40 -10.61
CA VAL A 57 -1.89 2.69 -10.98
C VAL A 57 -1.46 2.65 -12.44
N THR A 58 -0.78 1.59 -12.88
CA THR A 58 -0.43 1.38 -14.29
C THR A 58 -1.66 1.23 -15.17
N LEU A 59 -2.68 0.47 -14.74
CA LEU A 59 -3.94 0.35 -15.48
C LEU A 59 -4.64 1.71 -15.62
N SER A 60 -4.61 2.54 -14.58
CA SER A 60 -5.14 3.89 -14.67
C SER A 60 -4.32 4.78 -15.61
N ALA A 61 -2.99 4.65 -15.63
CA ALA A 61 -2.11 5.39 -16.55
C ALA A 61 -2.42 5.03 -18.01
N ILE A 62 -2.57 3.73 -18.29
CA ILE A 62 -2.95 3.18 -19.61
C ILE A 62 -4.34 3.68 -20.05
N ASN A 63 -5.26 3.94 -19.11
CA ASN A 63 -6.62 4.40 -19.41
C ASN A 63 -6.78 5.93 -19.46
N SER A 64 -5.95 6.71 -18.76
CA SER A 64 -6.01 8.20 -18.71
C SER A 64 -5.49 8.91 -19.97
N SER A 65 -5.66 8.28 -21.12
CA SER A 65 -4.60 8.10 -22.11
C SER A 65 -5.06 8.43 -23.54
N SER A 66 -6.19 9.12 -23.67
CA SER A 66 -6.80 9.35 -24.99
C SER A 66 -6.01 10.33 -25.86
N ASN A 67 -5.36 11.34 -25.27
CA ASN A 67 -4.52 12.32 -25.98
C ASN A 67 -3.13 12.40 -25.34
N PHE A 68 -2.23 11.47 -25.67
CA PHE A 68 -0.86 11.54 -25.17
C PHE A 68 0.07 12.19 -26.19
N MET A 69 0.46 13.42 -25.87
CA MET A 69 1.73 14.10 -26.19
C MET A 69 1.67 15.49 -25.54
N ASP A 70 1.36 15.55 -24.24
CA ASP A 70 1.21 16.82 -23.54
C ASP A 70 1.64 16.68 -22.08
N ILE A 71 2.53 17.59 -21.65
CA ILE A 71 3.00 17.76 -20.27
C ILE A 71 1.82 17.85 -19.29
N LYS A 72 0.69 18.39 -19.76
CA LYS A 72 -0.55 18.48 -18.99
C LYS A 72 -1.10 17.13 -18.56
N SER A 73 -1.05 16.11 -19.41
CA SER A 73 -1.57 14.77 -19.09
C SER A 73 -0.73 14.08 -18.03
N SER A 74 0.60 14.23 -18.12
CA SER A 74 1.57 13.75 -17.13
C SER A 74 1.35 14.42 -15.77
N LEU A 75 1.36 15.76 -15.74
CA LEU A 75 1.14 16.54 -14.52
C LEU A 75 -0.23 16.24 -13.89
N MET A 76 -1.28 16.15 -14.69
CA MET A 76 -2.61 15.86 -14.18
C MET A 76 -2.73 14.44 -13.63
N PHE A 77 -2.02 13.46 -14.20
CA PHE A 77 -1.92 12.13 -13.61
C PHE A 77 -1.24 12.19 -12.24
N PHE A 78 -0.07 12.83 -12.15
CA PHE A 78 0.67 12.98 -10.90
C PHE A 78 -0.17 13.69 -9.82
N LEU A 79 -0.72 14.86 -10.13
CA LEU A 79 -1.51 15.66 -9.18
C LEU A 79 -2.72 14.91 -8.66
N ARG A 80 -3.43 14.14 -9.51
CA ARG A 80 -4.56 13.33 -9.03
C ARG A 80 -4.14 12.25 -8.02
N ARG A 81 -2.92 11.74 -8.16
CA ARG A 81 -2.36 10.73 -7.26
C ARG A 81 -1.85 11.36 -5.96
N VAL A 82 -1.16 12.49 -6.04
CA VAL A 82 -0.75 13.30 -4.89
C VAL A 82 -1.97 13.70 -4.03
N MET A 83 -3.01 14.24 -4.66
CA MET A 83 -4.23 14.66 -3.95
C MET A 83 -5.00 13.51 -3.29
N ARG A 84 -4.77 12.27 -3.73
CA ARG A 84 -5.34 11.10 -3.05
C ARG A 84 -4.64 10.79 -1.73
N ILE A 85 -3.32 10.99 -1.65
CA ILE A 85 -2.51 10.61 -0.49
C ILE A 85 -2.36 11.77 0.50
N TYR A 86 -1.91 12.93 0.00
CA TYR A 86 -1.40 14.02 0.83
C TYR A 86 -2.40 14.58 1.85
N PRO A 87 -3.70 14.79 1.54
CA PRO A 87 -4.61 15.41 2.50
C PRO A 87 -4.71 14.63 3.81
N ALA A 88 -4.93 13.32 3.75
CA ALA A 88 -5.02 12.48 4.95
C ALA A 88 -3.66 12.32 5.63
N TYR A 89 -2.58 12.16 4.83
CA TYR A 89 -1.23 12.02 5.35
C TYR A 89 -0.75 13.25 6.12
N LEU A 90 -0.93 14.45 5.57
CA LEU A 90 -0.51 15.69 6.21
C LEU A 90 -1.29 15.96 7.50
N ILE A 91 -2.59 15.61 7.55
CA ILE A 91 -3.39 15.73 8.78
C ILE A 91 -2.81 14.84 9.88
N ILE A 92 -2.50 13.58 9.58
CA ILE A 92 -1.94 12.66 10.57
C ILE A 92 -0.54 13.09 11.00
N LEU A 93 0.31 13.45 10.03
CA LEU A 93 1.65 13.97 10.30
C LEU A 93 1.56 15.19 11.23
N PHE A 94 0.66 16.12 10.96
CA PHE A 94 0.41 17.29 11.82
C PHE A 94 -0.02 16.87 13.23
N LEU A 95 -0.98 15.96 13.38
CA LEU A 95 -1.46 15.48 14.68
C LEU A 95 -0.35 14.83 15.53
N THR A 96 0.62 14.16 14.89
CA THR A 96 1.74 13.54 15.61
C THR A 96 2.68 14.54 16.31
N PHE A 97 2.61 15.82 15.97
CA PHE A 97 3.33 16.88 16.68
C PHE A 97 2.63 17.30 17.99
N PHE A 98 1.32 17.08 18.12
CA PHE A 98 0.56 17.45 19.33
C PHE A 98 0.40 16.29 20.32
N ILE A 99 0.38 15.06 19.81
CA ILE A 99 0.16 13.85 20.61
C ILE A 99 1.49 13.29 21.16
N SER A 100 2.63 13.72 20.60
CA SER A 100 3.98 13.49 21.15
C SER A 100 4.32 14.66 22.09
N PRO A 101 4.87 14.45 23.31
CA PRO A 101 5.64 13.29 23.77
C PRO A 101 4.92 12.05 24.32
N PRO A 102 3.67 12.09 24.84
CA PRO A 102 3.17 10.97 25.65
C PRO A 102 2.94 9.66 24.88
N VAL A 103 2.75 9.73 23.57
CA VAL A 103 2.55 8.55 22.73
C VAL A 103 3.85 8.15 22.03
N TRP A 104 4.24 6.89 22.20
CA TRP A 104 5.38 6.29 21.53
C TRP A 104 5.07 6.09 20.03
N LEU A 105 5.79 6.79 19.16
CA LEU A 105 5.53 6.78 17.71
C LEU A 105 6.53 5.92 16.93
N SER A 106 7.76 5.79 17.43
CA SER A 106 8.83 5.03 16.79
C SER A 106 9.91 4.63 17.81
N PRO A 107 10.73 3.61 17.50
CA PRO A 107 11.90 3.28 18.31
C PRO A 107 12.93 4.41 18.37
N ASP A 108 13.63 4.52 19.50
CA ASP A 108 14.60 5.61 19.76
C ASP A 108 15.84 5.56 18.85
N TRP A 109 16.16 4.39 18.29
CA TRP A 109 17.27 4.21 17.36
C TRP A 109 16.94 4.67 15.93
N LEU A 110 15.67 4.98 15.64
CA LEU A 110 15.26 5.37 14.29
C LEU A 110 15.73 6.80 13.96
N PRO A 111 16.39 7.04 12.81
CA PRO A 111 16.89 8.37 12.47
C PRO A 111 15.81 9.45 12.38
N HIS A 112 16.07 10.61 13.02
CA HIS A 112 15.20 11.77 12.98
C HIS A 112 15.51 12.67 11.77
N TYR A 113 14.90 12.38 10.63
CA TYR A 113 15.02 13.22 9.44
C TYR A 113 14.27 14.56 9.58
N PRO A 114 14.70 15.62 8.86
CA PRO A 114 13.98 16.88 8.83
C PRO A 114 12.52 16.73 8.40
N VAL A 115 11.64 17.54 8.99
CA VAL A 115 10.18 17.50 8.74
C VAL A 115 9.83 17.61 7.26
N TYR A 116 10.57 18.42 6.49
CA TYR A 116 10.32 18.54 5.05
C TYR A 116 10.45 17.19 4.33
N ARG A 117 11.42 16.33 4.69
CA ARG A 117 11.58 14.99 4.08
C ARG A 117 10.42 14.06 4.41
N LEU A 118 9.87 14.19 5.62
CA LEU A 118 8.66 13.46 6.02
C LEU A 118 7.46 13.98 5.21
N ALA A 119 7.26 15.29 5.19
CA ALA A 119 6.13 15.92 4.51
C ALA A 119 6.12 15.65 3.00
N THR A 120 7.29 15.60 2.35
CA THR A 120 7.42 15.31 0.91
C THR A 120 7.47 13.82 0.57
N LEU A 121 7.49 12.93 1.58
CA LEU A 121 7.64 11.48 1.40
C LEU A 121 8.87 11.09 0.55
N THR A 122 9.96 11.84 0.68
CA THR A 122 11.22 11.59 -0.07
C THR A 122 12.16 10.63 0.66
N THR A 123 11.74 10.10 1.80
CA THR A 123 12.45 9.10 2.60
C THR A 123 11.48 8.00 3.02
N SER A 124 11.96 6.77 3.06
CA SER A 124 11.24 5.61 3.60
C SER A 124 11.24 5.61 5.14
N ILE A 125 12.20 6.28 5.78
CA ILE A 125 12.31 6.36 7.23
C ILE A 125 11.45 7.51 7.76
N ASN A 126 10.40 7.18 8.52
CA ASN A 126 9.47 8.14 9.08
C ASN A 126 9.18 7.85 10.56
N TYR A 127 9.82 8.61 11.44
CA TYR A 127 9.71 8.44 12.90
C TYR A 127 8.41 8.99 13.50
N LYS A 128 7.60 9.73 12.71
CA LYS A 128 6.31 10.27 13.16
C LYS A 128 5.13 9.41 12.69
N VAL A 129 5.20 8.89 11.47
CA VAL A 129 4.17 8.06 10.85
C VAL A 129 4.87 6.85 10.24
N MET A 130 5.16 5.83 11.05
CA MET A 130 5.99 4.70 10.60
C MET A 130 5.44 4.02 9.35
N VAL A 131 4.12 3.78 9.27
CA VAL A 131 3.45 3.20 8.08
C VAL A 131 3.61 4.00 6.78
N ALA A 132 4.04 5.27 6.85
CA ALA A 132 4.25 6.12 5.68
C ALA A 132 5.40 5.66 4.78
N TRP A 133 6.26 4.73 5.24
CA TRP A 133 7.34 4.17 4.44
C TRP A 133 6.82 3.63 3.09
N THR A 134 5.64 2.98 3.07
CA THR A 134 5.00 2.45 1.85
C THR A 134 4.55 3.56 0.89
N LEU A 135 4.16 4.73 1.42
CA LEU A 135 3.73 5.87 0.60
C LEU A 135 4.89 6.48 -0.18
N ALA A 136 6.13 6.40 0.33
CA ALA A 136 7.31 6.84 -0.40
C ALA A 136 7.52 6.03 -1.69
N PHE A 137 7.28 4.71 -1.65
CA PHE A 137 7.30 3.85 -2.84
C PHE A 137 6.21 4.22 -3.83
N GLU A 138 4.98 4.45 -3.36
CA GLU A 138 3.88 4.90 -4.22
C GLU A 138 4.22 6.23 -4.91
N MET A 139 4.78 7.19 -4.18
CA MET A 139 5.17 8.51 -4.71
C MET A 139 6.26 8.42 -5.77
N PHE A 140 7.29 7.61 -5.54
CA PHE A 140 8.32 7.31 -6.53
C PHE A 140 7.70 6.67 -7.78
N PHE A 141 6.85 5.67 -7.60
CA PHE A 141 6.18 4.98 -8.71
C PHE A 141 5.25 5.91 -9.51
N TYR A 142 4.56 6.83 -8.84
CA TYR A 142 3.75 7.87 -9.49
C TYR A 142 4.61 8.81 -10.34
N LEU A 143 5.78 9.20 -9.84
CA LEU A 143 6.71 10.03 -10.60
C LEU A 143 7.19 9.30 -11.86
N VAL A 144 7.65 8.05 -11.72
CA VAL A 144 8.06 7.20 -12.84
C VAL A 144 6.97 7.10 -13.90
N LEU A 145 5.75 6.70 -13.53
CA LEU A 145 4.65 6.57 -14.49
C LEU A 145 4.26 7.92 -15.11
N SER A 146 4.36 9.02 -14.36
CA SER A 146 4.11 10.36 -14.92
C SER A 146 5.13 10.71 -16.01
N ILE A 147 6.40 10.38 -15.79
CA ILE A 147 7.46 10.55 -16.79
C ILE A 147 7.18 9.65 -18.01
N ILE A 148 6.77 8.40 -17.82
CA ILE A 148 6.45 7.50 -18.93
C ILE A 148 5.25 8.02 -19.74
N ILE A 149 4.22 8.53 -19.07
CA ILE A 149 3.03 9.13 -19.69
C ILE A 149 3.42 10.31 -20.61
N PHE A 150 4.42 11.10 -20.23
CA PHE A 150 4.88 12.25 -21.03
C PHE A 150 5.29 11.85 -22.45
N PHE A 151 5.85 10.65 -22.65
CA PHE A 151 6.38 10.19 -23.93
C PHE A 151 5.36 9.62 -24.92
N GLY A 152 4.08 9.55 -24.58
CA GLY A 152 3.06 9.08 -25.52
C GLY A 152 2.51 7.68 -25.25
N LYS A 153 1.24 7.43 -25.62
CA LYS A 153 0.59 6.10 -25.55
C LYS A 153 1.37 5.03 -26.29
N LYS A 154 1.81 5.38 -27.49
CA LYS A 154 2.42 4.44 -28.44
C LYS A 154 3.72 3.87 -27.87
N LYS A 155 4.47 4.70 -27.12
CA LYS A 155 5.74 4.31 -26.49
C LYS A 155 5.58 3.82 -25.06
N PHE A 156 4.42 4.02 -24.43
CA PHE A 156 4.17 3.71 -23.01
C PHE A 156 4.63 2.30 -22.63
N SER A 157 4.16 1.27 -23.34
CA SER A 157 4.49 -0.12 -23.01
C SER A 157 5.98 -0.42 -23.19
N VAL A 158 6.61 0.12 -24.25
CA VAL A 158 8.03 -0.07 -24.52
C VAL A 158 8.87 0.59 -23.43
N ILE A 159 8.59 1.87 -23.12
CA ILE A 159 9.33 2.62 -22.10
C ILE A 159 9.12 1.99 -20.72
N LEU A 160 7.90 1.55 -20.39
CA LEU A 160 7.64 0.87 -19.12
C LEU A 160 8.43 -0.44 -19.03
N PHE A 161 8.47 -1.24 -20.09
CA PHE A 161 9.25 -2.48 -20.12
C PHE A 161 10.75 -2.22 -20.02
N SER A 162 11.25 -1.21 -20.75
CA SER A 162 12.65 -0.77 -20.66
C SER A 162 12.99 -0.29 -19.24
N TRP A 163 12.12 0.51 -18.61
CA TRP A 163 12.33 0.96 -17.24
C TRP A 163 12.35 -0.23 -16.27
N VAL A 164 11.39 -1.16 -16.34
CA VAL A 164 11.39 -2.36 -15.48
C VAL A 164 12.70 -3.14 -15.61
N PHE A 165 13.17 -3.34 -16.84
CA PHE A 165 14.41 -4.07 -17.09
C PHE A 165 15.63 -3.33 -16.55
N ILE A 166 15.74 -2.03 -16.81
CA ILE A 166 16.83 -1.17 -16.30
C ILE A 166 16.80 -1.14 -14.76
N GLU A 167 15.63 -0.98 -14.16
CA GLU A 167 15.45 -0.90 -12.70
C GLU A 167 15.93 -2.19 -12.02
N ILE A 168 15.58 -3.37 -12.57
CA ILE A 168 16.08 -4.66 -12.05
C ILE A 168 17.61 -4.73 -12.10
N ILE A 169 18.23 -4.25 -13.18
CA ILE A 169 19.69 -4.21 -13.31
C ILE A 169 20.31 -3.24 -12.29
N LEU A 170 19.75 -2.03 -12.15
CA LEU A 170 20.25 -1.02 -11.21
C LEU A 170 20.13 -1.51 -9.77
N ILE A 171 18.96 -2.03 -9.37
CA ILE A 171 18.75 -2.64 -8.06
C ILE A 171 19.80 -3.73 -7.82
N SER A 172 19.97 -4.67 -8.75
CA SER A 172 20.90 -5.79 -8.59
C SER A 172 22.36 -5.32 -8.48
N TYR A 173 22.78 -4.41 -9.36
CA TYR A 173 24.15 -3.89 -9.39
C TYR A 173 24.47 -3.12 -8.11
N PHE A 174 23.69 -2.10 -7.75
CA PHE A 174 24.01 -1.27 -6.59
C PHE A 174 23.92 -2.04 -5.27
N ASN A 175 22.94 -2.94 -5.12
CA ASN A 175 22.83 -3.77 -3.91
C ASN A 175 23.98 -4.79 -3.78
N SER A 176 24.63 -5.17 -4.90
CA SER A 176 25.83 -6.00 -4.88
C SER A 176 27.08 -5.24 -4.43
N VAL A 177 27.11 -3.92 -4.67
CA VAL A 177 28.19 -3.03 -4.25
C VAL A 177 28.02 -2.63 -2.78
N ASP A 178 26.83 -2.18 -2.41
CA ASP A 178 26.48 -1.83 -1.03
C ASP A 178 25.02 -2.19 -0.74
N LYS A 179 24.82 -3.02 0.29
CA LYS A 179 23.48 -3.47 0.71
C LYS A 179 22.64 -2.34 1.28
N SER A 180 23.23 -1.22 1.72
CA SER A 180 22.51 -0.05 2.23
C SER A 180 21.58 0.58 1.18
N TYR A 181 21.90 0.44 -0.11
CA TYR A 181 21.02 0.89 -1.20
C TYR A 181 19.65 0.20 -1.20
N ALA A 182 19.54 -0.98 -0.58
CA ALA A 182 18.26 -1.65 -0.38
C ALA A 182 17.26 -0.81 0.43
N GLU A 183 17.72 0.15 1.24
CA GLU A 183 16.84 1.01 2.05
C GLU A 183 16.37 2.26 1.28
N TRP A 184 17.06 2.60 0.19
CA TRP A 184 16.73 3.74 -0.65
C TRP A 184 15.65 3.37 -1.67
N VAL A 185 14.52 4.07 -1.63
CA VAL A 185 13.29 3.72 -2.37
C VAL A 185 13.52 3.38 -3.84
N PRO A 186 14.29 4.16 -4.65
CA PRO A 186 14.54 3.80 -6.05
C PRO A 186 15.26 2.47 -6.23
N LEU A 187 16.23 2.16 -5.37
CA LEU A 187 17.06 0.95 -5.46
C LEU A 187 16.59 -0.19 -4.54
N ASN A 188 15.43 -0.04 -3.92
CA ASN A 188 14.87 -1.04 -3.05
C ASN A 188 14.26 -2.19 -3.88
N PRO A 189 14.61 -3.46 -3.60
CA PRO A 189 14.11 -4.63 -4.32
C PRO A 189 12.58 -4.74 -4.41
N GLN A 190 11.83 -4.19 -3.45
CA GLN A 190 10.38 -4.24 -3.43
C GLN A 190 9.73 -3.44 -4.59
N ILE A 191 10.48 -2.58 -5.28
CA ILE A 191 10.04 -1.97 -6.55
C ILE A 191 9.70 -3.07 -7.59
N ILE A 192 10.35 -4.23 -7.53
CA ILE A 192 10.04 -5.38 -8.41
C ILE A 192 8.58 -5.85 -8.23
N GLN A 193 7.99 -5.72 -7.04
CA GLN A 193 6.59 -6.04 -6.81
C GLN A 193 5.66 -5.05 -7.54
N PHE A 194 5.97 -3.76 -7.53
CA PHE A 194 5.26 -2.76 -8.35
C PHE A 194 5.42 -3.06 -9.85
N CYS A 195 6.62 -3.42 -10.29
CA CYS A 195 6.89 -3.82 -11.68
C CYS A 195 6.03 -5.02 -12.08
N THR A 196 5.91 -6.02 -11.21
CA THR A 196 5.10 -7.23 -11.46
C THR A 196 3.63 -6.88 -11.65
N GLY A 197 3.07 -6.03 -10.79
CA GLY A 197 1.71 -5.51 -10.97
C GLY A 197 1.54 -4.71 -12.27
N SER A 198 2.55 -3.93 -12.64
CA SER A 198 2.54 -3.12 -13.87
C SER A 198 2.54 -3.97 -15.14
N LEU A 199 3.31 -5.07 -15.15
CA LEU A 199 3.30 -6.05 -16.22
C LEU A 199 1.92 -6.70 -16.35
N MET A 200 1.28 -7.07 -15.24
CA MET A 200 -0.11 -7.59 -15.28
C MET A 200 -1.09 -6.60 -15.91
N ALA A 201 -0.94 -5.30 -15.64
CA ALA A 201 -1.77 -4.27 -16.24
C ALA A 201 -1.56 -4.15 -17.76
N LEU A 202 -0.32 -4.30 -18.24
CA LEU A 202 -0.02 -4.33 -19.68
C LEU A 202 -0.65 -5.55 -20.37
N PHE A 203 -0.56 -6.71 -19.74
CA PHE A 203 -1.06 -7.99 -20.26
C PHE A 203 -2.51 -8.29 -19.86
N ILE A 204 -3.27 -7.30 -19.40
CA ILE A 204 -4.63 -7.50 -18.90
C ILE A 204 -5.57 -8.13 -19.93
N LYS A 205 -5.37 -7.84 -21.23
CA LYS A 205 -6.17 -8.39 -22.33
C LYS A 205 -5.84 -9.85 -22.66
N SER A 206 -4.67 -10.32 -22.25
CA SER A 206 -4.20 -11.69 -22.45
C SER A 206 -4.38 -12.57 -21.20
N ILE A 207 -4.98 -12.05 -20.13
CA ILE A 207 -5.28 -12.83 -18.93
C ILE A 207 -6.32 -13.91 -19.26
N THR A 208 -5.99 -15.15 -18.93
CA THR A 208 -6.92 -16.27 -19.02
C THR A 208 -7.69 -16.41 -17.71
N TYR A 209 -9.01 -16.53 -17.79
CA TYR A 209 -9.88 -16.58 -16.61
C TYR A 209 -10.27 -18.01 -16.20
N GLN A 210 -9.94 -19.02 -17.01
CA GLN A 210 -10.30 -20.43 -16.77
C GLN A 210 -9.84 -20.94 -15.39
N TYR A 211 -8.61 -20.60 -14.99
CA TYR A 211 -8.00 -21.07 -13.75
C TYR A 211 -7.97 -20.01 -12.64
N GLY A 212 -8.73 -18.91 -12.78
CA GLY A 212 -8.63 -17.76 -11.88
C GLY A 212 -8.84 -18.11 -10.40
N ARG A 213 -9.83 -18.97 -10.10
CA ARG A 213 -10.13 -19.40 -8.72
C ARG A 213 -9.00 -20.25 -8.15
N THR A 214 -8.50 -21.21 -8.93
CA THR A 214 -7.40 -22.10 -8.53
C THR A 214 -6.14 -21.29 -8.25
N ILE A 215 -5.77 -20.36 -9.14
CA ILE A 215 -4.60 -19.49 -8.98
C ILE A 215 -4.75 -18.57 -7.75
N LEU A 216 -5.95 -18.03 -7.50
CA LEU A 216 -6.20 -17.19 -6.33
C LEU A 216 -5.94 -17.94 -5.01
N PHE A 217 -6.56 -19.11 -4.85
CA PHE A 217 -6.46 -19.88 -3.60
C PHE A 217 -5.11 -20.59 -3.44
N SER A 218 -4.51 -21.09 -4.53
CA SER A 218 -3.14 -21.60 -4.47
C SER A 218 -2.14 -20.48 -4.16
N GLY A 219 -2.39 -19.26 -4.66
CA GLY A 219 -1.64 -18.06 -4.31
C GLY A 219 -1.67 -17.78 -2.81
N PHE A 220 -2.85 -17.79 -2.18
CA PHE A 220 -2.95 -17.63 -0.71
C PHE A 220 -2.26 -18.75 0.07
N PHE A 221 -2.35 -19.99 -0.39
CA PHE A 221 -1.70 -21.13 0.25
C PHE A 221 -0.16 -21.00 0.18
N ILE A 222 0.38 -20.73 -1.02
CA ILE A 222 1.82 -20.52 -1.23
C ILE A 222 2.29 -19.27 -0.46
N PHE A 223 1.47 -18.22 -0.41
CA PHE A 223 1.79 -17.01 0.35
C PHE A 223 2.08 -17.30 1.82
N ILE A 224 1.24 -18.11 2.48
CA ILE A 224 1.44 -18.52 3.86
C ILE A 224 2.75 -19.31 4.00
N ILE A 225 3.01 -20.28 3.13
CA ILE A 225 4.26 -21.06 3.14
C ILE A 225 5.48 -20.14 2.98
N MET A 226 5.43 -19.22 2.01
CA MET A 226 6.54 -18.33 1.74
C MET A 226 6.78 -17.30 2.84
N CYS A 227 5.77 -16.96 3.65
CA CYS A 227 5.97 -16.17 4.88
C CYS A 227 6.87 -16.90 5.88
N TYR A 228 6.67 -18.22 6.08
CA TYR A 228 7.54 -19.02 6.93
C TYR A 228 8.96 -19.15 6.34
N VAL A 229 9.07 -19.36 5.02
CA VAL A 229 10.38 -19.39 4.34
C VAL A 229 11.12 -18.07 4.51
N ASN A 230 10.44 -16.93 4.32
CA ASN A 230 11.02 -15.60 4.49
C ASN A 230 11.62 -15.40 5.89
N MET A 231 10.91 -15.84 6.93
CA MET A 231 11.41 -15.76 8.31
C MET A 231 12.67 -16.60 8.53
N ASN A 232 12.72 -17.81 7.95
CA ASN A 232 13.88 -18.69 8.06
C ASN A 232 15.12 -18.16 7.30
N LEU A 233 14.95 -17.34 6.26
CA LEU A 233 16.04 -16.76 5.46
C LEU A 233 16.72 -15.54 6.12
N GLY A 234 16.38 -15.20 7.36
CA GLY A 234 17.00 -14.08 8.08
C GLY A 234 16.18 -12.79 8.08
N SER A 235 14.88 -12.91 8.39
CA SER A 235 13.92 -11.83 8.65
C SER A 235 13.44 -11.00 7.44
N TRP A 236 12.57 -10.01 7.72
CA TRP A 236 11.83 -9.15 6.79
C TRP A 236 12.69 -8.12 6.02
N ASN A 237 13.93 -8.46 5.64
CA ASN A 237 14.74 -7.59 4.78
C ASN A 237 14.15 -7.48 3.36
N ALA A 238 14.50 -6.42 2.62
CA ALA A 238 13.87 -6.12 1.35
C ALA A 238 14.03 -7.22 0.28
N TRP A 239 15.20 -7.87 0.22
CA TRP A 239 15.47 -8.94 -0.75
C TRP A 239 14.70 -10.22 -0.45
N ASN A 240 14.75 -10.71 0.80
CA ASN A 240 14.04 -11.92 1.20
C ASN A 240 12.55 -11.78 0.93
N ARG A 241 11.97 -10.63 1.30
CA ARG A 241 10.56 -10.31 1.02
C ARG A 241 10.26 -10.34 -0.46
N THR A 242 11.11 -9.69 -1.26
CA THR A 242 10.93 -9.61 -2.70
C THR A 242 11.00 -11.01 -3.33
N LEU A 243 12.00 -11.81 -2.99
CA LEU A 243 12.18 -13.15 -3.57
C LEU A 243 11.09 -14.13 -3.14
N THR A 244 10.64 -14.06 -1.90
CA THR A 244 9.68 -15.03 -1.35
C THR A 244 8.23 -14.66 -1.62
N LEU A 245 7.88 -13.36 -1.58
CA LEU A 245 6.49 -12.91 -1.57
C LEU A 245 6.00 -12.32 -2.90
N THR A 246 6.89 -11.99 -3.84
CA THR A 246 6.46 -11.42 -5.14
C THR A 246 5.58 -12.38 -5.92
N LEU A 247 6.03 -13.63 -6.11
CA LEU A 247 5.27 -14.62 -6.87
C LEU A 247 3.91 -14.96 -6.24
N PRO A 248 3.80 -15.32 -4.95
CA PRO A 248 2.49 -15.61 -4.36
C PRO A 248 1.58 -14.37 -4.34
N SER A 249 2.10 -13.17 -4.07
CA SER A 249 1.32 -11.93 -4.16
C SER A 249 0.81 -11.71 -5.59
N ALA A 250 1.65 -11.97 -6.58
CA ALA A 250 1.30 -11.92 -7.99
C ALA A 250 0.19 -12.92 -8.36
N MET A 251 0.27 -14.15 -7.86
CA MET A 251 -0.79 -15.16 -8.07
C MET A 251 -2.12 -14.71 -7.46
N ILE A 252 -2.09 -14.15 -6.24
CA ILE A 252 -3.31 -13.65 -5.58
C ILE A 252 -3.93 -12.50 -6.39
N VAL A 253 -3.12 -11.52 -6.83
CA VAL A 253 -3.62 -10.40 -7.64
C VAL A 253 -4.13 -10.87 -9.01
N TYR A 254 -3.38 -11.72 -9.70
CA TYR A 254 -3.80 -12.31 -10.98
C TYR A 254 -5.12 -13.08 -10.82
N GLY A 255 -5.21 -13.95 -9.82
CA GLY A 255 -6.41 -14.73 -9.53
C GLY A 255 -7.62 -13.85 -9.24
N ALA A 256 -7.44 -12.75 -8.51
CA ALA A 256 -8.49 -11.77 -8.25
C ALA A 256 -8.97 -11.07 -9.54
N ILE A 257 -8.05 -10.71 -10.45
CA ILE A 257 -8.40 -10.13 -11.76
C ILE A 257 -9.14 -11.16 -12.62
N ALA A 258 -8.58 -12.37 -12.75
CA ALA A 258 -9.11 -13.45 -13.55
C ALA A 258 -10.52 -13.87 -13.10
N THR A 259 -10.77 -13.93 -11.79
CA THR A 259 -12.09 -14.26 -11.22
C THR A 259 -13.13 -13.16 -11.44
N ASP A 260 -12.74 -11.88 -11.42
CA ASP A 260 -13.62 -10.77 -11.80
C ASP A 260 -13.96 -10.80 -13.31
N LEU A 261 -12.96 -11.06 -14.17
CA LEU A 261 -13.13 -11.14 -15.63
C LEU A 261 -14.04 -12.31 -16.03
N GLY A 262 -13.76 -13.50 -15.47
CA GLY A 262 -14.53 -14.71 -15.72
C GLY A 262 -15.81 -14.84 -14.90
N LYS A 263 -16.09 -13.87 -14.00
CA LYS A 263 -17.22 -13.89 -13.05
C LYS A 263 -17.32 -15.20 -12.24
N SER A 264 -16.20 -15.89 -12.02
CA SER A 264 -16.18 -17.21 -11.41
C SER A 264 -16.14 -17.19 -9.88
N PHE A 265 -15.77 -16.06 -9.29
CA PHE A 265 -15.76 -15.84 -7.85
C PHE A 265 -15.88 -14.36 -7.54
N SER A 266 -16.54 -14.01 -6.44
CA SER A 266 -16.53 -12.65 -5.92
C SER A 266 -16.44 -12.64 -4.40
N PHE A 267 -15.59 -11.77 -3.86
CA PHE A 267 -15.54 -11.54 -2.43
C PHE A 267 -16.84 -10.88 -1.92
N GLY A 268 -17.16 -11.13 -0.65
CA GLY A 268 -18.33 -10.54 0.01
C GLY A 268 -18.30 -9.01 0.03
N LYS A 269 -19.49 -8.39 0.12
CA LYS A 269 -19.66 -6.93 0.14
C LYS A 269 -18.89 -6.27 1.29
N GLN A 270 -18.70 -6.97 2.39
CA GLN A 270 -17.94 -6.55 3.56
C GLN A 270 -16.47 -6.31 3.23
N PHE A 271 -15.83 -7.23 2.48
CA PHE A 271 -14.44 -7.06 2.05
C PHE A 271 -14.29 -5.92 1.03
N ILE A 272 -15.26 -5.77 0.13
CA ILE A 272 -15.28 -4.63 -0.81
C ILE A 272 -15.39 -3.31 -0.05
N TRP A 273 -16.23 -3.25 0.99
CA TRP A 273 -16.36 -2.09 1.86
C TRP A 273 -15.06 -1.77 2.61
N LEU A 274 -14.41 -2.79 3.19
CA LEU A 274 -13.06 -2.65 3.79
C LEU A 274 -12.04 -2.12 2.77
N GLY A 275 -12.13 -2.57 1.52
CA GLY A 275 -11.35 -2.06 0.41
C GLY A 275 -11.53 -0.57 0.14
N ASN A 276 -12.75 -0.04 0.35
CA ASN A 276 -13.04 1.38 0.14
C ASN A 276 -12.30 2.23 1.18
N ILE A 277 -12.34 1.82 2.45
CA ILE A 277 -11.70 2.54 3.54
C ILE A 277 -10.23 2.16 3.76
N SER A 278 -9.69 1.23 2.95
CA SER A 278 -8.42 0.56 3.23
C SER A 278 -7.24 1.52 3.38
N PHE A 279 -7.21 2.60 2.58
CA PHE A 279 -6.16 3.61 2.64
C PHE A 279 -6.20 4.39 3.96
N SER A 280 -7.37 4.94 4.30
CA SER A 280 -7.55 5.66 5.57
C SER A 280 -7.32 4.74 6.77
N MET A 281 -7.88 3.53 6.77
CA MET A 281 -7.64 2.56 7.85
C MET A 281 -6.14 2.22 8.01
N TYR A 282 -5.45 1.97 6.90
CA TYR A 282 -4.01 1.71 6.90
C TYR A 282 -3.19 2.90 7.43
N LEU A 283 -3.63 4.13 7.17
CA LEU A 283 -2.85 5.29 7.59
C LEU A 283 -3.02 5.61 9.10
N TRP A 284 -4.23 5.41 9.63
CA TRP A 284 -4.56 5.80 11.01
C TRP A 284 -4.27 4.74 12.07
N HIS A 285 -4.21 3.45 11.70
CA HIS A 285 -4.24 2.36 12.69
C HIS A 285 -3.10 2.40 13.69
N GLN A 286 -1.85 2.63 13.26
CA GLN A 286 -0.71 2.59 14.18
C GLN A 286 -0.74 3.75 15.19
N LEU A 287 -1.01 4.98 14.72
CA LEU A 287 -1.19 6.12 15.62
C LEU A 287 -2.34 5.86 16.61
N THR A 288 -3.43 5.25 16.13
CA THR A 288 -4.57 4.89 16.98
C THR A 288 -4.16 3.89 18.05
N PHE A 289 -3.51 2.77 17.68
CA PHE A 289 -3.12 1.75 18.65
C PHE A 289 -2.14 2.28 19.70
N GLN A 290 -1.15 3.07 19.29
CA GLN A 290 -0.19 3.66 20.23
C GLN A 290 -0.85 4.69 21.16
N THR A 291 -1.80 5.47 20.64
CA THR A 291 -2.60 6.40 21.47
C THR A 291 -3.48 5.64 22.46
N MET A 292 -4.10 4.55 22.02
CA MET A 292 -4.95 3.71 22.87
C MET A 292 -4.13 3.00 23.95
N LEU A 293 -2.92 2.52 23.62
CA LEU A 293 -1.96 1.98 24.58
C LEU A 293 -1.67 3.01 25.68
N TYR A 294 -1.26 4.22 25.30
CA TYR A 294 -1.00 5.31 26.26
C TYR A 294 -2.21 5.61 27.15
N LEU A 295 -3.41 5.74 26.56
CA LEU A 295 -4.64 6.04 27.32
C LEU A 295 -4.98 4.91 28.31
N PHE A 296 -4.86 3.65 27.90
CA PHE A 296 -5.16 2.51 28.76
C PHE A 296 -4.15 2.39 29.91
N GLU A 297 -2.88 2.70 29.69
CA GLU A 297 -1.88 2.75 30.77
C GLU A 297 -2.12 3.93 31.71
N LYS A 298 -2.35 5.12 31.18
CA LYS A 298 -2.61 6.34 31.98
C LYS A 298 -3.80 6.20 32.92
N TYR A 299 -4.86 5.53 32.47
CA TYR A 299 -6.10 5.37 33.24
C TYR A 299 -6.19 3.99 33.93
N ASN A 300 -5.10 3.22 34.01
CA ASN A 300 -5.06 1.89 34.65
C ASN A 300 -6.11 0.89 34.12
N LEU A 301 -6.42 0.96 32.82
CA LEU A 301 -7.40 0.09 32.16
C LEU A 301 -6.80 -1.22 31.64
N MET A 302 -5.49 -1.44 31.86
CA MET A 302 -4.78 -2.65 31.42
C MET A 302 -5.17 -3.93 32.17
N GLY A 303 -5.92 -3.83 33.28
CA GLY A 303 -6.48 -4.99 33.98
C GLY A 303 -7.73 -5.58 33.31
N ILE A 304 -8.28 -4.94 32.28
CA ILE A 304 -9.41 -5.46 31.51
C ILE A 304 -8.97 -6.69 30.70
N ASN A 305 -9.91 -7.59 30.40
CA ASN A 305 -9.66 -8.75 29.54
C ASN A 305 -9.00 -8.33 28.19
N ASN A 306 -7.88 -8.97 27.86
CA ASN A 306 -7.08 -8.63 26.67
C ASN A 306 -7.88 -8.67 25.34
N ILE A 307 -8.80 -9.62 25.18
CA ILE A 307 -9.63 -9.72 23.96
C ILE A 307 -10.54 -8.50 23.84
N VAL A 308 -11.08 -8.01 24.96
CA VAL A 308 -11.88 -6.78 25.01
C VAL A 308 -11.03 -5.58 24.63
N ILE A 309 -9.82 -5.45 25.21
CA ILE A 309 -8.87 -4.37 24.87
C ILE A 309 -8.60 -4.33 23.36
N LEU A 310 -8.19 -5.47 22.79
CA LEU A 310 -7.87 -5.58 21.36
C LEU A 310 -9.08 -5.29 20.48
N THR A 311 -10.27 -5.75 20.87
CA THR A 311 -11.52 -5.52 20.12
C THR A 311 -11.90 -4.04 20.13
N VAL A 312 -11.76 -3.36 21.27
CA VAL A 312 -12.00 -1.92 21.40
C VAL A 312 -11.02 -1.13 20.54
N TRP A 313 -9.73 -1.45 20.61
CA TRP A 313 -8.69 -0.77 19.82
C TRP A 313 -8.91 -0.96 18.32
N ALA A 314 -9.22 -2.20 17.89
CA ALA A 314 -9.54 -2.50 16.50
C ALA A 314 -10.78 -1.74 16.01
N SER A 315 -11.85 -1.71 16.81
CA SER A 315 -13.10 -1.04 16.47
C SER A 315 -12.91 0.47 16.32
N ILE A 316 -12.16 1.09 17.22
CA ILE A 316 -11.85 2.52 17.17
C ILE A 316 -10.97 2.84 15.96
N ALA A 317 -9.96 2.04 15.66
CA ALA A 317 -9.11 2.26 14.49
C ALA A 317 -9.88 2.12 13.16
N ILE A 318 -10.78 1.15 13.05
CA ILE A 318 -11.68 1.01 11.89
C ILE A 318 -12.63 2.20 11.79
N LEU A 319 -13.20 2.65 12.91
CA LEU A 319 -14.08 3.80 12.95
C LEU A 319 -13.37 5.09 12.51
N ILE A 320 -12.18 5.37 13.05
CA ILE A 320 -11.35 6.52 12.65
C ILE A 320 -11.01 6.44 11.15
N GLY A 321 -10.61 5.25 10.67
CA GLY A 321 -10.37 5.02 9.24
C GLY A 321 -11.59 5.30 8.37
N PHE A 322 -12.78 4.86 8.80
CA PHE A 322 -14.04 5.12 8.11
C PHE A 322 -14.43 6.61 8.11
N LEU A 323 -14.25 7.30 9.24
CA LEU A 323 -14.51 8.73 9.34
C LEU A 323 -13.56 9.52 8.44
N SER A 324 -12.26 9.24 8.50
CA SER A 324 -11.25 9.84 7.62
C SER A 324 -11.57 9.62 6.14
N PHE A 325 -11.98 8.41 5.76
CA PHE A 325 -12.37 8.12 4.38
C PHE A 325 -13.52 9.02 3.90
N ASN A 326 -14.57 9.17 4.71
CA ASN A 326 -15.75 9.95 4.31
C ASN A 326 -15.50 11.47 4.37
N LEU A 327 -14.76 11.93 5.37
CA LEU A 327 -14.53 13.36 5.61
C LEU A 327 -13.39 13.93 4.76
N ILE A 328 -12.36 13.14 4.47
CA ILE A 328 -11.17 13.61 3.76
C ILE A 328 -11.15 13.03 2.35
N GLU A 329 -10.94 11.71 2.24
CA GLU A 329 -10.66 11.07 0.95
C GLU A 329 -11.82 11.23 -0.05
N LYS A 330 -13.05 10.97 0.37
CA LYS A 330 -14.25 11.08 -0.47
C LYS A 330 -14.52 12.53 -0.89
N GLN A 331 -14.31 13.49 0.00
CA GLN A 331 -14.51 14.91 -0.32
C GLN A 331 -13.49 15.40 -1.34
N VAL A 332 -12.21 15.10 -1.13
CA VAL A 332 -11.14 15.50 -2.06
C VAL A 332 -11.36 14.87 -3.45
N ASN A 333 -11.74 13.60 -3.50
CA ASN A 333 -12.05 12.93 -4.76
C ASN A 333 -13.23 13.58 -5.50
N ASN A 334 -14.27 14.02 -4.79
CA ASN A 334 -15.41 14.72 -5.37
C ASN A 334 -15.02 16.11 -5.90
N LEU A 335 -14.23 16.86 -5.14
CA LEU A 335 -13.72 18.17 -5.57
C LEU A 335 -12.88 18.06 -6.85
N MET A 336 -12.04 17.04 -6.96
CA MET A 336 -11.25 16.81 -8.17
C MET A 336 -12.10 16.44 -9.38
N LYS A 337 -13.12 15.59 -9.21
CA LYS A 337 -14.07 15.28 -10.30
C LYS A 337 -14.78 16.53 -10.81
N ASN A 338 -15.18 17.43 -9.91
CA ASN A 338 -15.86 18.67 -10.26
C ASN A 338 -14.92 19.65 -10.97
N LYS A 339 -13.68 19.84 -10.49
CA LYS A 339 -12.69 20.70 -11.17
C LYS A 339 -12.33 20.20 -12.57
N VAL A 340 -12.19 18.89 -12.77
CA VAL A 340 -11.95 18.30 -14.10
C VAL A 340 -13.11 18.62 -15.05
N LYS A 341 -14.36 18.50 -14.59
CA LYS A 341 -15.55 18.83 -15.38
C LYS A 341 -15.60 20.32 -15.78
N ILE A 342 -15.30 21.22 -14.85
CA ILE A 342 -15.30 22.68 -15.10
C ILE A 342 -14.20 23.07 -16.11
N ILE A 343 -13.00 22.51 -15.99
CA ILE A 343 -11.91 22.77 -16.92
C ILE A 343 -12.21 22.21 -18.32
N SER A 344 -12.94 21.11 -18.43
CA SER A 344 -13.40 20.60 -19.71
C SER A 344 -14.53 21.43 -20.34
N SER A 345 -15.40 22.04 -19.54
CA SER A 345 -16.48 22.90 -20.06
C SER A 345 -15.98 24.28 -20.51
N LEU A 346 -14.94 24.83 -19.87
CA LEU A 346 -14.30 26.09 -20.27
C LEU A 346 -13.45 25.98 -21.55
N LYS A 347 -13.26 24.78 -22.11
CA LYS A 347 -12.59 24.57 -23.39
C LYS A 347 -13.57 24.45 -24.58
N ILE A 348 -14.88 24.56 -24.31
CA ILE A 348 -15.97 24.49 -25.31
C ILE A 348 -16.60 25.88 -25.53
N ALA A 349 -16.16 26.89 -24.78
CA ALA A 349 -16.40 28.31 -25.05
C ALA A 349 -15.10 28.92 -25.58
#